data_AF-A0ABD1WJU0-F1
#
_entry.id   AF-A0ABD1WJU0-F1
#
_cell.length_a   1.000
_cell.length_b   1.000
_cell.length_c   1.000
_cell.angle_alpha   90.00
_cell.angle_beta   90.00
_cell.angle_gamma   90.00
#
_symmetry.space_group_name_H-M   'P 1'
#
loop_
_entity.id
_entity.type
_entity.pdbx_description
1 polymer ?
#
loop_
_entity_poly.entity_id
_entity_poly.type
_entity_poly.pdbx_seq_one_letter_code
_entity_poly.pdbx_strand_id
1 'polypeptide(L)'
;MALCNAENFLKDRNHYKKQTTWLQWVLNESKKKVRLLVDENDKLKKDLEAAQSDVVEFSKRCELASQAQEITAKALAEANTQRKWLLDKITQLEEMVESLRAKCYDLRGENLSLKSETRKQSQFQFTLDYENLQTFFFNFGARQVLAEVKELHPNLDLFAIEVDYPAPEEAEDGADQPPTERTEDSVDQPTTEWA
;
A
#
# COMPACT_ATOMS: atom_id res chain seq x y z
N MET A 1 76.34 101.51 25.66
CA MET A 1 74.98 101.03 25.28
C MET A 1 74.98 100.11 24.06
N ALA A 2 75.73 100.38 22.98
CA ALA A 2 75.71 99.56 21.76
C ALA A 2 76.08 98.06 21.94
N LEU A 3 77.06 97.73 22.79
CA LEU A 3 77.48 96.35 23.05
C LEU A 3 76.41 95.51 23.77
N CYS A 4 75.67 96.11 24.70
CA CYS A 4 74.59 95.42 25.43
C CYS A 4 73.42 95.04 24.51
N ASN A 5 73.15 95.85 23.48
CA ASN A 5 72.11 95.54 22.48
C ASN A 5 72.52 94.38 21.56
N ALA A 6 73.81 94.26 21.23
CA ALA A 6 74.32 93.17 20.39
C ALA A 6 74.27 91.81 21.10
N GLU A 7 74.58 91.75 22.40
CA GLU A 7 74.48 90.51 23.17
C GLU A 7 73.05 90.00 23.33
N ASN A 8 72.09 90.90 23.59
CA ASN A 8 70.67 90.54 23.66
C ASN A 8 70.17 90.00 22.32
N PHE A 9 70.55 90.65 21.21
CA PHE A 9 70.20 90.17 19.87
C PHE A 9 70.76 88.76 19.57
N LEU A 10 72.00 88.47 19.98
CA LEU A 10 72.58 87.13 19.82
C LEU A 10 71.89 86.07 20.69
N LYS A 11 71.49 86.42 21.92
CA LYS A 11 70.71 85.53 22.80
C LYS A 11 69.35 85.22 22.18
N ASP A 12 68.65 86.23 21.69
CA ASP A 12 67.35 86.06 21.03
C ASP A 12 67.47 85.22 19.76
N ARG A 13 68.47 85.50 18.91
CA ARG A 13 68.75 84.68 17.71
C ARG A 13 69.00 83.21 18.05
N ASN A 14 69.78 82.94 19.10
CA ASN A 14 70.04 81.58 19.56
C ASN A 14 68.79 80.91 20.14
N HIS A 15 67.96 81.67 20.86
CA HIS A 15 66.68 81.21 21.36
C HIS A 15 65.74 80.80 20.22
N TYR A 16 65.57 81.66 19.22
CA TYR A 16 64.76 81.35 18.04
C TYR A 16 65.31 80.16 17.26
N LYS A 17 66.63 80.02 17.11
CA LYS A 17 67.24 78.85 16.45
C LYS A 17 66.94 77.54 17.20
N LYS A 18 66.95 77.55 18.54
CA LYS A 18 66.56 76.39 19.35
C LYS A 18 65.06 76.08 19.22
N GLN A 19 64.21 77.11 19.23
CA GLN A 19 62.78 76.94 19.02
C GLN A 19 62.46 76.37 17.64
N THR A 20 63.09 76.88 16.57
CA THR A 20 62.83 76.39 15.21
C THR A 20 63.28 74.94 15.02
N THR A 21 64.43 74.57 15.57
CA THR A 21 64.90 73.17 15.54
C THR A 21 63.99 72.23 16.33
N TRP A 22 63.52 72.64 17.50
CA TRP A 22 62.56 71.87 18.29
C TRP A 22 61.21 71.73 17.56
N LEU A 23 60.65 72.83 17.03
CA LEU A 23 59.40 72.79 16.26
C LEU A 23 59.53 71.91 15.02
N GLN A 24 60.65 71.97 14.32
CA GLN A 24 60.90 71.12 13.16
C GLN A 24 60.94 69.63 13.55
N TRP A 25 61.54 69.31 14.70
CA TRP A 25 61.54 67.95 15.23
C TRP A 25 60.12 67.47 15.56
N VAL A 26 59.33 68.28 16.28
CA VAL A 26 57.93 67.97 16.62
C VAL A 26 57.09 67.78 15.35
N LEU A 27 57.26 68.65 14.36
CA LEU A 27 56.56 68.57 13.08
C LEU A 27 56.92 67.29 12.31
N ASN A 28 58.20 66.90 12.32
CA ASN A 28 58.64 65.68 11.65
C ASN A 28 58.08 64.43 12.35
N GLU A 29 58.04 64.42 13.68
CA GLU A 29 57.53 63.29 14.45
C GLU A 29 56.01 63.16 14.32
N SER A 30 55.28 64.28 14.37
CA SER A 30 53.83 64.27 14.12
C SER A 30 53.51 63.80 12.69
N LYS A 31 54.29 64.23 11.68
CA LYS A 31 54.15 63.74 10.29
C LYS A 31 54.41 62.25 10.13
N LYS A 32 55.30 61.64 10.93
CA LYS A 32 55.49 60.18 10.92
C LYS A 32 54.28 59.48 11.53
N LYS A 33 53.80 59.95 12.68
CA LYS A 33 52.64 59.37 13.35
C LYS A 33 51.38 59.45 12.48
N VAL A 34 51.15 60.58 11.80
CA VAL A 34 50.04 60.72 10.86
C VAL A 34 50.15 59.74 9.71
N ARG A 35 51.34 59.53 9.14
CA ARG A 35 51.54 58.54 8.08
C ARG A 35 51.21 57.12 8.53
N LEU A 36 51.70 56.69 9.70
CA LEU A 36 51.38 55.37 10.25
C LEU A 36 49.88 55.19 10.47
N LEU A 37 49.21 56.20 11.03
CA LEU A 37 47.76 56.14 11.24
C LEU A 37 46.97 56.10 9.94
N VAL A 38 47.45 56.74 8.87
CA VAL A 38 46.85 56.65 7.53
C VAL A 38 47.01 55.24 6.96
N ASP A 39 48.21 54.66 7.05
CA ASP A 39 48.48 53.30 6.57
C ASP A 39 47.62 52.26 7.33
N GLU A 40 47.49 52.41 8.65
CA GLU A 40 46.61 51.58 9.48
C GLU A 40 45.13 51.75 9.09
N ASN A 41 44.68 52.98 8.83
CA ASN A 41 43.31 53.26 8.40
C ASN A 41 42.99 52.61 7.05
N ASP A 42 43.93 52.65 6.10
CA ASP A 42 43.77 52.03 4.79
C ASP A 42 43.78 50.51 4.87
N LYS A 43 44.56 49.93 5.77
CA LYS A 43 44.48 48.49 6.07
C LYS A 43 43.11 48.12 6.65
N LEU A 44 42.64 48.86 7.65
CA LEU A 44 41.35 48.61 8.29
C LEU A 44 40.18 48.75 7.32
N LYS A 45 40.24 49.68 6.37
CA LYS A 45 39.23 49.79 5.29
C LYS A 45 39.18 48.55 4.42
N LYS A 46 40.34 48.02 4.01
CA LYS A 46 40.41 46.79 3.21
C LYS A 46 39.87 45.59 3.98
N ASP A 47 40.24 45.47 5.26
CA ASP A 47 39.75 44.39 6.13
C ASP A 47 38.24 44.49 6.33
N LEU A 48 37.69 45.72 6.45
CA LEU A 48 36.25 45.97 6.55
C LEU A 48 35.52 45.57 5.27
N GLU A 49 36.03 45.93 4.10
CA GLU A 49 35.46 45.56 2.80
C GLU A 49 35.46 44.03 2.61
N ALA A 50 36.55 43.35 2.99
CA ALA A 50 36.63 41.89 2.95
C ALA A 50 35.59 41.25 3.88
N ALA A 51 35.51 41.71 5.14
CA ALA A 51 34.54 41.20 6.10
C ALA A 51 33.08 41.45 5.65
N GLN A 52 32.80 42.59 5.02
CA GLN A 52 31.47 42.85 4.44
C GLN A 52 31.15 41.87 3.30
N SER A 53 32.13 41.55 2.44
CA SER A 53 31.94 40.54 1.40
C SER A 53 31.65 39.16 1.98
N ASP A 54 32.38 38.76 3.03
CA ASP A 54 32.19 37.47 3.70
C ASP A 54 30.80 37.36 4.33
N VAL A 55 30.31 38.43 4.95
CA VAL A 55 28.96 38.49 5.54
C VAL A 55 27.88 38.30 4.47
N VAL A 56 28.04 38.93 3.30
CA VAL A 56 27.10 38.76 2.18
C VAL A 56 27.11 37.32 1.67
N GLU A 57 28.29 36.72 1.51
CA GLU A 57 28.39 35.32 1.08
C GLU A 57 27.76 34.36 2.12
N PHE A 58 28.05 34.58 3.40
CA PHE A 58 27.49 33.79 4.49
C PHE A 58 25.97 33.91 4.55
N SER A 59 25.42 35.12 4.39
CA SER A 59 23.97 35.34 4.31
C SER A 59 23.33 34.50 3.21
N LYS A 60 23.93 34.51 2.00
CA LYS A 60 23.45 33.71 0.88
C LYS A 60 23.50 32.20 1.18
N ARG A 61 24.55 31.73 1.86
CA ARG A 61 24.66 30.33 2.27
C ARG A 61 23.57 29.96 3.29
N CYS A 62 23.26 30.83 4.24
CA CYS A 62 22.17 30.62 5.20
C CYS A 62 20.81 30.54 4.52
N GLU A 63 20.52 31.42 3.55
CA GLU A 63 19.28 31.38 2.78
C GLU A 63 19.12 30.07 2.02
N LEU A 64 20.17 29.62 1.33
CA LEU A 64 20.17 28.33 0.62
C LEU A 64 19.97 27.15 1.56
N ALA A 65 20.63 27.16 2.74
CA ALA A 65 20.44 26.12 3.74
C ALA A 65 19.00 26.08 4.27
N SER A 66 18.39 27.25 4.51
CA SER A 66 16.99 27.35 4.93
C SER A 66 16.03 26.79 3.88
N GLN A 67 16.25 27.12 2.60
CA GLN A 67 15.45 26.59 1.50
C GLN A 67 15.59 25.07 1.37
N ALA A 68 16.81 24.54 1.49
CA ALA A 68 17.05 23.10 1.46
C ALA A 68 16.35 22.38 2.63
N GLN A 69 16.36 22.97 3.83
CA GLN A 69 15.65 22.45 4.99
C GLN A 69 14.13 22.44 4.76
N GLU A 70 13.57 23.50 4.17
CA GLU A 70 12.14 23.57 3.85
C GLU A 70 11.72 22.50 2.84
N ILE A 71 12.49 22.32 1.76
CA ILE A 71 12.24 21.27 0.76
C ILE A 71 12.29 19.89 1.41
N THR A 72 13.30 19.63 2.24
CA THR A 72 13.45 18.35 2.95
C THR A 72 12.27 18.09 3.89
N ALA A 73 11.83 19.11 4.63
CA ALA A 73 10.68 19.00 5.51
C ALA A 73 9.38 18.70 4.75
N LYS A 74 9.15 19.35 3.60
CA LYS A 74 7.99 19.09 2.74
C LYS A 74 8.00 17.66 2.18
N ALA A 75 9.14 17.22 1.64
CA ALA A 75 9.28 15.87 1.13
C ALA A 75 9.05 14.80 2.21
N LEU A 76 9.54 15.04 3.44
CA LEU A 76 9.30 14.15 4.57
C LEU A 76 7.84 14.14 5.03
N ALA A 77 7.15 15.27 4.97
CA ALA A 77 5.71 15.34 5.26
C ALA A 77 4.91 14.55 4.23
N GLU A 78 5.18 14.70 2.93
CA GLU A 78 4.53 13.94 1.85
C GLU A 78 4.82 12.43 1.94
N ALA A 79 6.07 12.04 2.20
CA ALA A 79 6.41 10.63 2.38
C ALA A 79 5.64 10.01 3.55
N ASN A 80 5.46 10.76 4.65
CA ASN A 80 4.69 10.30 5.81
C ASN A 80 3.19 10.17 5.51
N THR A 81 2.60 11.10 4.75
CA THR A 81 1.19 11.00 4.35
C THR A 81 0.97 9.82 3.41
N GLN A 82 1.86 9.62 2.43
CA GLN A 82 1.82 8.45 1.55
C GLN A 82 1.98 7.14 2.32
N ARG A 83 2.92 7.08 3.27
CA ARG A 83 3.12 5.91 4.14
C ARG A 83 1.85 5.58 4.92
N LYS A 84 1.19 6.58 5.51
CA LYS A 84 -0.06 6.39 6.24
C LYS A 84 -1.15 5.85 5.32
N TRP A 85 -1.33 6.47 4.15
CA TRP A 85 -2.32 6.02 3.16
C TRP A 85 -2.08 4.57 2.72
N LEU A 86 -0.82 4.18 2.49
CA LEU A 86 -0.47 2.79 2.14
C LEU A 86 -0.78 1.81 3.27
N LEU A 87 -0.50 2.17 4.52
CA LEU A 87 -0.82 1.32 5.68
C LEU A 87 -2.33 1.13 5.85
N ASP A 88 -3.10 2.20 5.67
CA ASP A 88 -4.57 2.12 5.69
C ASP A 88 -5.06 1.20 4.56
N LYS A 89 -4.45 1.27 3.37
CA LYS A 89 -4.80 0.40 2.24
C LYS A 89 -4.43 -1.07 2.48
N ILE A 90 -3.28 -1.34 3.09
CA ILE A 90 -2.87 -2.70 3.48
C ILE A 90 -3.90 -3.28 4.44
N THR A 91 -4.29 -2.52 5.47
CA THR A 91 -5.27 -2.97 6.48
C THR A 91 -6.60 -3.34 5.82
N GLN A 92 -7.11 -2.50 4.91
CA GLN A 92 -8.34 -2.79 4.16
C GLN A 92 -8.22 -4.07 3.30
N LEU A 93 -7.05 -4.27 2.67
CA LEU A 93 -6.81 -5.46 1.86
C LEU A 93 -6.71 -6.72 2.73
N GLU A 94 -6.10 -6.65 3.90
CA GLU A 94 -6.04 -7.75 4.87
C GLU A 94 -7.44 -8.14 5.35
N GLU A 95 -8.29 -7.16 5.68
CA GLU A 95 -9.70 -7.40 6.04
C GLU A 95 -10.48 -8.05 4.90
N MET A 96 -10.28 -7.60 3.66
CA MET A 96 -10.90 -8.22 2.48
C MET A 96 -10.44 -9.67 2.29
N VAL A 97 -9.14 -9.95 2.44
CA VAL A 97 -8.59 -11.30 2.32
C VAL A 97 -9.18 -12.22 3.38
N GLU A 98 -9.30 -11.76 4.62
CA GLU A 98 -9.87 -12.55 5.70
C GLU A 98 -11.37 -12.82 5.49
N SER A 99 -12.12 -11.82 5.01
CA SER A 99 -13.52 -12.00 4.59
C SER A 99 -13.68 -13.03 3.47
N LEU A 100 -12.81 -12.97 2.45
CA LEU A 100 -12.83 -13.93 1.34
C LEU A 100 -12.44 -15.34 1.80
N ARG A 101 -11.47 -15.47 2.72
CA ARG A 101 -11.12 -16.75 3.33
C ARG A 101 -12.31 -17.36 4.07
N ALA A 102 -13.02 -16.58 4.88
CA ALA A 102 -14.21 -17.03 5.59
C ALA A 102 -15.27 -17.55 4.60
N LYS A 103 -15.59 -16.78 3.56
CA LYS A 103 -16.52 -17.21 2.50
C LYS A 103 -16.08 -18.51 1.81
N CYS A 104 -14.79 -18.68 1.53
CA CYS A 104 -14.27 -19.91 0.95
C CYS A 104 -14.42 -21.12 1.89
N TYR A 105 -14.26 -20.92 3.20
CA TYR A 105 -14.50 -21.96 4.20
C TYR A 105 -15.97 -22.35 4.26
N ASP A 106 -16.87 -21.37 4.28
CA ASP A 106 -18.32 -21.60 4.31
C ASP A 106 -18.77 -22.37 3.05
N LEU A 107 -18.38 -21.91 1.86
CA LEU A 107 -18.68 -22.59 0.60
C LEU A 107 -18.13 -24.01 0.53
N ARG A 108 -16.94 -24.26 1.12
CA ARG A 108 -16.39 -25.62 1.22
C ARG A 108 -17.24 -26.48 2.14
N GLY A 109 -17.72 -25.94 3.26
CA GLY A 109 -18.64 -26.61 4.18
C GLY A 109 -19.95 -26.97 3.49
N GLU A 110 -20.57 -26.02 2.79
CA GLU A 110 -21.80 -26.24 2.01
C GLU A 110 -21.60 -27.31 0.94
N ASN A 111 -20.48 -27.28 0.20
CA ASN A 111 -20.17 -28.28 -0.83
C ASN A 111 -20.05 -29.69 -0.23
N LEU A 112 -19.39 -29.83 0.93
CA LEU A 112 -19.28 -31.11 1.62
C LEU A 112 -20.65 -31.60 2.13
N SER A 113 -21.48 -30.70 2.65
CA SER A 113 -22.84 -31.01 3.08
C SER A 113 -23.67 -31.53 1.91
N LEU A 114 -23.70 -30.80 0.78
CA LEU A 114 -24.40 -31.20 -0.44
C LEU A 114 -23.91 -32.56 -0.95
N LYS A 115 -22.60 -32.78 -1.03
CA LYS A 115 -22.04 -34.09 -1.43
C LYS A 115 -22.48 -35.22 -0.51
N SER A 116 -22.55 -34.97 0.79
CA SER A 116 -23.01 -35.97 1.76
C SER A 116 -24.49 -36.30 1.57
N GLU A 117 -25.31 -35.28 1.31
CA GLU A 117 -26.75 -35.42 1.10
C GLU A 117 -27.03 -36.18 -0.20
N THR A 118 -26.35 -35.81 -1.29
CA THR A 118 -26.43 -36.54 -2.56
C THR A 118 -26.00 -38.00 -2.39
N ARG A 119 -24.91 -38.27 -1.66
CA ARG A 119 -24.46 -39.66 -1.41
C ARG A 119 -25.51 -40.47 -0.65
N LYS A 120 -26.15 -39.90 0.37
CA LYS A 120 -27.24 -40.58 1.11
C LYS A 120 -28.43 -40.88 0.22
N GLN A 121 -28.85 -39.90 -0.60
CA GLN A 121 -29.96 -40.08 -1.54
C GLN A 121 -29.66 -41.17 -2.57
N SER A 122 -28.47 -41.16 -3.18
CA SER A 122 -28.07 -42.20 -4.13
C SER A 122 -27.96 -43.58 -3.48
N GLN A 123 -27.48 -43.66 -2.23
CA GLN A 123 -27.41 -44.93 -1.51
C GLN A 123 -28.81 -45.48 -1.24
N PHE A 124 -29.75 -44.63 -0.84
CA PHE A 124 -31.14 -45.02 -0.60
C PHE A 124 -31.83 -45.48 -1.89
N GLN A 125 -31.61 -44.77 -3.01
CA GLN A 125 -32.10 -45.19 -4.32
C GLN A 125 -31.54 -46.55 -4.72
N PHE A 126 -30.23 -46.78 -4.57
CA PHE A 126 -29.60 -48.06 -4.92
C PHE A 126 -30.15 -49.23 -4.09
N THR A 127 -30.39 -49.04 -2.79
CA THR A 127 -31.01 -50.08 -1.95
C THR A 127 -32.45 -50.40 -2.39
N LEU A 128 -33.23 -49.37 -2.71
CA LEU A 128 -34.61 -49.55 -3.16
C LEU A 128 -34.65 -50.26 -4.52
N ASP A 129 -33.81 -49.85 -5.46
CA ASP A 129 -33.71 -50.47 -6.79
C ASP A 129 -33.25 -51.93 -6.69
N TYR A 130 -32.33 -52.23 -5.78
CA TYR A 130 -31.87 -53.60 -5.53
C TYR A 130 -32.94 -54.49 -4.92
N GLU A 131 -33.69 -54.01 -3.92
CA GLU A 131 -34.82 -54.74 -3.31
C GLU A 131 -35.92 -55.01 -4.33
N ASN A 132 -36.23 -54.03 -5.18
CA ASN A 132 -37.19 -54.19 -6.27
C ASN A 132 -36.72 -55.23 -7.31
N LEU A 133 -35.45 -55.18 -7.72
CA LEU A 133 -34.86 -56.17 -8.64
C LEU A 133 -34.83 -57.58 -8.04
N GLN A 134 -34.47 -57.71 -6.77
CA GLN A 134 -34.44 -58.99 -6.08
C GLN A 134 -35.85 -59.60 -6.01
N THR A 135 -36.85 -58.79 -5.69
CA THR A 135 -38.26 -59.20 -5.66
C THR A 135 -38.72 -59.63 -7.06
N PHE A 136 -38.36 -58.87 -8.10
CA PHE A 136 -38.68 -59.21 -9.48
C PHE A 136 -38.11 -60.57 -9.90
N PHE A 137 -36.81 -60.82 -9.70
CA PHE A 137 -36.19 -62.08 -10.11
C PHE A 137 -36.70 -63.28 -9.30
N PHE A 138 -36.99 -63.09 -8.01
CA PHE A 138 -37.58 -64.12 -7.17
C PHE A 138 -38.97 -64.52 -7.68
N ASN A 139 -39.83 -63.54 -7.96
CA ASN A 139 -41.17 -63.79 -8.50
C ASN A 139 -41.11 -64.40 -9.91
N PHE A 140 -40.18 -63.95 -10.75
CA PHE A 140 -39.97 -64.52 -12.08
C PHE A 140 -39.52 -65.98 -12.04
N GLY A 141 -38.55 -66.32 -11.18
CA GLY A 141 -38.08 -67.70 -11.00
C GLY A 141 -39.16 -68.60 -10.40
N ALA A 142 -39.90 -68.14 -9.39
CA ALA A 142 -41.01 -68.86 -8.80
C ALA A 142 -42.09 -69.19 -9.85
N ARG A 143 -42.36 -68.26 -10.77
CA ARG A 143 -43.30 -68.47 -11.89
C ARG A 143 -42.82 -69.46 -12.92
N GLN A 144 -41.52 -69.46 -13.28
CA GLN A 144 -40.99 -70.50 -14.17
C GLN A 144 -41.18 -71.89 -13.56
N VAL A 145 -40.87 -72.04 -12.27
CA VAL A 145 -41.07 -73.31 -11.56
C VAL A 145 -42.55 -73.69 -11.52
N LEU A 146 -43.46 -72.74 -11.22
CA LEU A 146 -44.90 -73.00 -11.23
C LEU A 146 -45.40 -73.39 -12.63
N ALA A 147 -44.87 -72.78 -13.69
CA ALA A 147 -45.21 -73.12 -15.08
C ALA A 147 -44.75 -74.54 -15.44
N GLU A 148 -43.52 -74.92 -15.09
CA GLU A 148 -43.00 -76.29 -15.28
C GLU A 148 -43.81 -77.32 -14.49
N VAL A 149 -44.18 -77.03 -13.24
CA VAL A 149 -45.01 -77.92 -12.42
C VAL A 149 -46.41 -78.08 -13.00
N LYS A 150 -47.01 -77.01 -13.55
CA LYS A 150 -48.29 -77.09 -14.26
C LYS A 150 -48.21 -77.95 -15.51
N GLU A 151 -47.10 -77.87 -16.26
CA GLU A 151 -46.89 -78.70 -17.45
C GLU A 151 -46.75 -80.19 -17.10
N LEU A 152 -46.02 -80.50 -16.02
CA LEU A 152 -45.83 -81.87 -15.55
C LEU A 152 -47.06 -82.46 -14.84
N HIS A 153 -47.86 -81.62 -14.18
CA HIS A 153 -49.00 -82.03 -13.34
C HIS A 153 -50.23 -81.14 -13.58
N PRO A 154 -50.97 -81.33 -14.68
CA PRO A 154 -52.05 -80.43 -15.10
C PRO A 154 -53.30 -80.41 -14.20
N ASN A 155 -53.43 -81.38 -13.28
CA ASN A 155 -54.56 -81.48 -12.35
C ASN A 155 -54.27 -80.90 -10.96
N LEU A 156 -53.06 -80.37 -10.74
CA LEU A 156 -52.67 -79.79 -9.46
C LEU A 156 -53.15 -78.33 -9.39
N ASP A 157 -54.05 -78.01 -8.45
CA ASP A 157 -54.51 -76.64 -8.25
C ASP A 157 -53.43 -75.82 -7.52
N LEU A 158 -52.73 -74.99 -8.29
CA LEU A 158 -51.66 -74.12 -7.84
C LEU A 158 -52.11 -72.67 -7.63
N PHE A 159 -53.42 -72.39 -7.75
CA PHE A 159 -53.94 -71.02 -7.74
C PHE A 159 -53.60 -70.28 -6.44
N ALA A 160 -53.67 -70.96 -5.30
CA ALA A 160 -53.33 -70.38 -4.00
C ALA A 160 -51.86 -69.94 -3.91
N ILE A 161 -50.96 -70.60 -4.65
CA ILE A 161 -49.53 -70.29 -4.66
C ILE A 161 -49.21 -69.21 -5.70
N GLU A 162 -49.94 -69.16 -6.81
CA GLU A 162 -49.77 -68.11 -7.85
C GLU A 162 -50.15 -66.71 -7.37
N VAL A 163 -51.10 -66.61 -6.44
CA VAL A 163 -51.52 -65.33 -5.83
C VAL A 163 -50.37 -64.68 -5.05
N ASP A 164 -49.51 -65.50 -4.43
CA ASP A 164 -48.35 -65.02 -3.66
C ASP A 164 -47.20 -64.53 -4.57
N TYR A 165 -47.26 -64.81 -5.87
CA TYR A 165 -46.26 -64.42 -6.87
C TYR A 165 -46.90 -63.63 -8.04
N PRO A 166 -47.33 -62.37 -7.80
CA PRO A 166 -48.00 -61.55 -8.81
C PRO A 166 -47.13 -61.29 -10.04
N ALA A 167 -47.77 -60.94 -11.15
CA ALA A 167 -47.05 -60.65 -12.38
C ALA A 167 -46.33 -59.32 -12.21
N PRO A 168 -45.12 -59.15 -12.75
CA PRO A 168 -44.61 -57.80 -12.91
C PRO A 168 -45.66 -57.04 -13.73
N GLU A 169 -46.25 -56.01 -13.14
CA GLU A 169 -47.05 -55.04 -13.89
C GLU A 169 -46.12 -54.49 -14.98
N GLU A 170 -46.54 -54.61 -16.25
CA GLU A 170 -45.79 -54.01 -17.34
C GLU A 170 -45.62 -52.52 -17.01
N ALA A 171 -44.37 -52.08 -16.87
CA ALA A 171 -44.07 -50.68 -16.63
C ALA A 171 -44.71 -49.87 -17.75
N GLU A 172 -45.76 -49.10 -17.44
CA GLU A 172 -46.32 -48.15 -18.37
C GLU A 172 -45.18 -47.21 -18.82
N ASP A 173 -44.94 -47.23 -20.12
CA ASP A 173 -43.93 -46.46 -20.82
C ASP A 173 -44.26 -44.96 -20.73
N GLY A 174 -43.89 -44.35 -19.60
CA GLY A 174 -44.04 -42.91 -19.33
C GLY A 174 -42.89 -42.07 -19.89
N ALA A 175 -42.21 -42.52 -20.94
CA ALA A 175 -41.10 -41.83 -21.57
C ALA A 175 -41.54 -41.06 -22.84
N ASP A 176 -42.44 -40.09 -22.69
CA ASP A 176 -42.65 -39.09 -23.76
C ASP A 176 -43.26 -37.79 -23.22
N GLN A 177 -42.45 -36.98 -22.54
CA GLN A 177 -42.66 -35.53 -22.51
C GLN A 177 -41.32 -34.82 -22.77
N PRO A 178 -41.18 -34.09 -23.90
CA PRO A 178 -40.01 -33.28 -24.14
C PRO A 178 -39.99 -32.08 -23.16
N PRO A 179 -38.80 -31.60 -22.77
CA PRO A 179 -38.70 -30.44 -21.89
C PRO A 179 -39.25 -29.21 -22.62
N THR A 180 -40.26 -28.59 -22.03
CA THR A 180 -40.81 -27.33 -22.51
C THR A 180 -39.73 -26.25 -22.37
N GLU A 181 -39.30 -25.70 -23.51
CA GLU A 181 -38.50 -24.48 -23.56
C GLU A 181 -39.22 -23.38 -22.77
N ARG A 182 -38.59 -22.92 -21.69
CA ARG A 182 -38.93 -21.66 -21.05
C ARG A 182 -37.94 -20.61 -21.53
N THR A 183 -38.33 -19.96 -22.61
CA THR A 183 -37.94 -18.59 -22.94
C THR A 183 -38.51 -17.62 -21.89
N GLU A 184 -37.92 -16.42 -21.81
CA GLU A 184 -38.20 -15.29 -20.90
C GLU A 184 -37.39 -15.34 -19.58
N ASP A 185 -36.63 -14.33 -19.16
CA ASP A 185 -36.62 -12.93 -19.58
C ASP A 185 -35.34 -12.20 -19.13
N SER A 186 -35.00 -11.19 -19.93
CA SER A 186 -34.34 -9.91 -19.61
C SER A 186 -33.74 -9.74 -18.20
N VAL A 187 -32.43 -9.52 -18.14
CA VAL A 187 -31.82 -8.72 -17.07
C VAL A 187 -31.00 -7.61 -17.72
N ASP A 188 -31.56 -6.40 -17.62
CA ASP A 188 -30.91 -5.12 -17.89
C ASP A 188 -29.60 -4.96 -17.09
N GLN A 189 -28.67 -4.25 -17.73
CA GLN A 189 -27.35 -3.87 -17.21
C GLN A 189 -27.41 -3.06 -15.90
N PRO A 190 -26.25 -2.85 -15.24
CA PRO A 190 -25.74 -1.48 -15.37
C PRO A 190 -24.25 -1.39 -15.73
N THR A 191 -24.01 -0.40 -16.57
CA THR A 191 -22.75 0.23 -16.92
C THR A 191 -21.89 0.54 -15.70
N THR A 192 -20.59 0.29 -15.82
CA THR A 192 -19.59 0.82 -14.89
C THR A 192 -18.67 1.78 -15.65
N GLU A 193 -19.01 3.06 -15.60
CA GLU A 193 -18.06 4.15 -15.83
C GLU A 193 -17.26 4.32 -14.53
N TRP A 194 -15.93 4.23 -14.60
CA TRP A 194 -15.04 4.83 -13.60
C TRP A 194 -14.18 5.86 -14.31
N ALA A 195 -14.29 7.09 -13.81
CA ALA A 195 -13.35 8.18 -13.98
C ALA A 195 -12.04 7.91 -13.24
#